data_AF-A0A2V6C6I9-F1
#
_entry.id   AF-A0A2V6C6I9-F1
#
_cell.length_a   1.000
_cell.length_b   1.000
_cell.length_c   1.000
_cell.angle_alpha   90.00
_cell.angle_beta   90.00
_cell.angle_gamma   90.00
#
_symmetry.space_group_name_H-M   'P 1'
#
loop_
_entity.id
_entity.type
_entity.pdbx_description
1 polymer ?
#
loop_
_entity_poly.entity_id
_entity_poly.type
_entity_poly.pdbx_seq_one_letter_code
_entity_poly.pdbx_strand_id
1 'polypeptide(L)'
;DTISREKREGTLGLLFLTPLTPIGIVFGKSLIHTLRAITLFLAVLPALALPFLLGGLSWKDCVVSLFLNSSALVLALAAGLLASTLATDSRRALVLALVLSLGFAYLFMLVHLHLFYSTLSKFLKLPFAPPTDFAWFLPDNLISQIELLISFNTGLGRDLYSYYGLGRMTPGEGWRFVWLNYPVPFHFAWLRQLGWLFVVSIFGFAAIAVLASWRVRHTWRLEPPSLRHAQLQKFFCAPRFWKSIFRSKMSGLLTRNPIGWLQQYTWSARLLKWGWCLGIVLLECMLVTAPSLSNVWDGQYLLASLLILGIAFTASGSFREERQTGAMELLLITPLKARQILRGRIRGVWGQFLPATVVLVSAWLWLL
;
A
#
# COMPACT_ATOMS: atom_id res chain seq x y z
N ASP A 1 -2.74 -10.50 7.55
CA ASP A 1 -1.95 -10.89 8.74
C ASP A 1 -2.56 -12.04 9.55
N THR A 2 -3.84 -12.40 9.38
CA THR A 2 -4.47 -13.45 10.19
C THR A 2 -3.74 -14.80 10.09
N ILE A 3 -3.40 -15.26 8.89
CA ILE A 3 -2.71 -16.56 8.68
C ILE A 3 -1.28 -16.52 9.23
N SER A 4 -0.56 -15.41 9.02
CA SER A 4 0.82 -15.28 9.49
C SER A 4 0.87 -15.25 11.03
N ARG A 5 -0.15 -14.65 11.66
CA ARG A 5 -0.31 -14.62 13.11
C ARG A 5 -0.55 -16.01 13.69
N GLU A 6 -1.46 -16.77 13.13
CA GLU A 6 -1.75 -18.14 13.59
C GLU A 6 -0.57 -19.09 13.40
N LYS A 7 0.21 -18.87 12.34
CA LYS A 7 1.47 -19.60 12.13
C LYS A 7 2.47 -19.29 13.26
N ARG A 8 2.59 -18.03 13.70
CA ARG A 8 3.45 -17.63 14.84
C ARG A 8 2.96 -18.16 16.19
N GLU A 9 1.66 -18.12 16.42
CA GLU A 9 1.04 -18.56 17.67
C GLU A 9 0.96 -20.10 17.77
N GLY A 10 1.33 -20.84 16.73
CA GLY A 10 1.23 -22.30 16.69
C GLY A 10 -0.20 -22.83 16.61
N THR A 11 -1.19 -21.94 16.53
CA THR A 11 -2.63 -22.27 16.51
C THR A 11 -3.11 -22.80 15.17
N LEU A 12 -2.33 -22.59 14.10
CA LEU A 12 -2.63 -23.11 12.77
C LEU A 12 -2.64 -24.65 12.73
N GLY A 13 -1.82 -25.31 13.56
CA GLY A 13 -1.83 -26.76 13.71
C GLY A 13 -3.11 -27.29 14.36
N LEU A 14 -3.66 -26.56 15.35
CA LEU A 14 -4.93 -26.91 16.00
C LEU A 14 -6.12 -26.81 15.04
N LEU A 15 -6.10 -25.82 14.13
CA LEU A 15 -7.11 -25.68 13.07
C LEU A 15 -7.13 -26.87 12.11
N PHE A 16 -6.00 -27.50 11.82
CA PHE A 16 -5.94 -28.71 10.99
C PHE A 16 -6.39 -30.00 11.69
N LEU A 17 -6.55 -29.98 13.02
CA LEU A 17 -7.14 -31.10 13.76
C LEU A 17 -8.67 -31.09 13.71
N THR A 18 -9.28 -29.98 13.29
CA THR A 18 -10.71 -29.89 13.03
C THR A 18 -11.03 -30.46 11.64
N PRO A 19 -12.27 -30.90 11.36
CA PRO A 19 -12.67 -31.42 10.04
C PRO A 19 -12.69 -30.36 8.92
N LEU A 20 -12.08 -29.18 9.13
CA LEU A 20 -12.03 -28.10 8.17
C LEU A 20 -10.93 -28.32 7.14
N THR A 21 -11.29 -28.23 5.86
CA THR A 21 -10.31 -28.25 4.78
C THR A 21 -9.44 -26.97 4.82
N PRO A 22 -8.15 -27.05 4.45
CA PRO A 22 -7.28 -25.86 4.36
C PRO A 22 -7.87 -24.74 3.50
N ILE A 23 -8.56 -25.12 2.43
CA ILE A 23 -9.29 -24.21 1.54
C ILE A 23 -10.41 -23.51 2.30
N GLY A 24 -11.23 -24.25 3.04
CA GLY A 24 -12.32 -23.68 3.85
C GLY A 24 -11.83 -22.66 4.89
N ILE A 25 -10.68 -22.91 5.52
CA ILE A 25 -10.09 -21.98 6.49
C ILE A 25 -9.67 -20.66 5.82
N VAL A 26 -9.00 -20.75 4.66
CA VAL A 26 -8.54 -19.57 3.92
C VAL A 26 -9.71 -18.76 3.37
N PHE A 27 -10.67 -19.43 2.73
CA PHE A 27 -11.87 -18.78 2.19
C PHE A 27 -12.73 -18.17 3.29
N GLY A 28 -12.96 -18.89 4.39
CA GLY A 28 -13.75 -18.37 5.52
C GLY A 28 -13.12 -17.13 6.14
N LYS A 29 -11.79 -17.10 6.29
CA LYS A 29 -11.08 -15.91 6.78
C LYS A 29 -11.09 -14.76 5.79
N SER A 30 -10.96 -15.04 4.49
CA SER A 30 -11.03 -14.00 3.48
C SER A 30 -12.43 -13.41 3.39
N LEU A 31 -13.48 -14.22 3.49
CA LEU A 31 -14.87 -13.78 3.37
C LEU A 31 -15.22 -12.71 4.40
N ILE A 32 -14.76 -12.85 5.65
CA ILE A 32 -14.98 -11.85 6.71
C ILE A 32 -14.36 -10.49 6.32
N HIS A 33 -13.15 -10.50 5.75
CA HIS A 33 -12.49 -9.26 5.30
C HIS A 33 -13.17 -8.68 4.06
N THR A 34 -13.62 -9.52 3.14
CA THR A 34 -14.40 -9.11 1.97
C THR A 34 -15.71 -8.45 2.39
N LEU A 35 -16.46 -9.04 3.33
CA LEU A 35 -17.69 -8.46 3.85
C LEU A 35 -17.47 -7.09 4.48
N ARG A 36 -16.40 -6.94 5.29
CA ARG A 36 -16.03 -5.65 5.87
C ARG A 36 -15.71 -4.60 4.79
N ALA A 37 -15.00 -5.00 3.74
CA ALA A 37 -14.70 -4.10 2.64
C ALA A 37 -15.97 -3.68 1.86
N ILE A 38 -16.90 -4.62 1.64
CA ILE A 38 -18.21 -4.32 1.03
C ILE A 38 -19.00 -3.34 1.90
N THR A 39 -19.01 -3.50 3.23
CA THR A 39 -19.70 -2.54 4.10
C THR A 39 -19.12 -1.13 4.02
N LEU A 40 -17.80 -1.01 3.87
CA LEU A 40 -17.14 0.29 3.67
C LEU A 40 -17.51 0.88 2.32
N PHE A 41 -17.58 0.06 1.27
CA PHE A 41 -17.99 0.48 -0.07
C PHE A 41 -19.45 0.96 -0.09
N LEU A 42 -20.36 0.25 0.57
CA LEU A 42 -21.76 0.65 0.72
C LEU A 42 -21.92 1.97 1.47
N ALA A 43 -21.05 2.23 2.46
CA ALA A 43 -21.06 3.48 3.21
C ALA A 43 -20.74 4.72 2.36
N VAL A 44 -20.15 4.55 1.17
CA VAL A 44 -19.84 5.64 0.23
C VAL A 44 -21.06 6.02 -0.63
N LEU A 45 -22.03 5.12 -0.81
CA LEU A 45 -23.20 5.37 -1.69
C LEU A 45 -23.99 6.64 -1.33
N PRO A 46 -24.27 6.97 -0.05
CA PRO A 46 -24.96 8.21 0.30
C PRO A 46 -24.19 9.47 -0.10
N ALA A 47 -22.86 9.44 -0.02
CA ALA A 47 -22.02 10.57 -0.42
C ALA A 47 -22.03 10.76 -1.95
N LEU A 48 -22.18 9.68 -2.72
CA LEU A 48 -22.31 9.73 -4.18
C LEU A 48 -23.68 10.21 -4.66
N ALA A 49 -24.73 10.13 -3.83
CA ALA A 49 -26.06 10.60 -4.18
C ALA A 49 -26.09 12.12 -4.43
N LEU A 50 -25.27 12.90 -3.71
CA LEU A 50 -25.20 14.35 -3.87
C LEU A 50 -24.70 14.79 -5.26
N PRO A 51 -23.53 14.36 -5.75
CA PRO A 51 -23.07 14.71 -7.10
C PRO A 51 -23.95 14.10 -8.21
N PHE A 52 -24.64 12.99 -7.94
CA PHE A 52 -25.64 12.43 -8.86
C PHE A 52 -26.88 13.33 -8.99
N LEU A 53 -27.42 13.81 -7.86
CA LEU A 53 -28.57 14.74 -7.85
C LEU A 53 -28.25 16.11 -8.43
N LEU A 54 -27.02 16.59 -8.25
CA LEU A 54 -26.53 17.84 -8.85
C LEU A 54 -26.27 17.73 -10.37
N GLY A 55 -26.53 16.58 -10.98
CA GLY A 55 -26.35 16.35 -12.43
C GLY A 55 -24.89 16.26 -12.85
N GLY A 56 -23.96 16.11 -11.90
CA GLY A 56 -22.52 16.03 -12.17
C GLY A 56 -22.06 14.64 -12.63
N LEU A 57 -22.84 13.59 -12.37
CA LEU A 57 -22.48 12.19 -12.64
C LEU A 57 -23.55 11.47 -13.48
N SER A 58 -23.11 10.67 -14.46
CA SER A 58 -23.96 9.76 -15.21
C SER A 58 -24.02 8.37 -14.53
N TRP A 59 -25.08 7.59 -14.79
CA TRP A 59 -25.15 6.19 -14.35
C TRP A 59 -23.96 5.36 -14.88
N LYS A 60 -23.42 5.73 -16.05
CA LYS A 60 -22.23 5.09 -16.64
C LYS A 60 -20.99 5.30 -15.76
N ASP A 61 -20.82 6.49 -15.20
CA ASP A 61 -19.71 6.80 -14.28
C ASP A 61 -19.79 5.95 -13.02
N CYS A 62 -21.00 5.72 -12.51
CA CYS A 62 -21.23 4.83 -11.37
C CYS A 62 -20.83 3.39 -11.71
N VAL A 63 -21.21 2.88 -12.88
CA VAL A 63 -20.87 1.51 -13.32
C VAL A 63 -19.36 1.35 -13.52
N VAL A 64 -18.70 2.33 -14.16
CA VAL A 64 -17.23 2.32 -14.32
C VAL A 64 -16.55 2.31 -12.95
N SER A 65 -16.94 3.23 -12.07
CA SER A 65 -16.38 3.32 -10.72
C SER A 65 -16.61 2.05 -9.92
N LEU A 66 -17.79 1.44 -10.02
CA LEU A 66 -18.12 0.19 -9.34
C LEU A 66 -17.19 -0.94 -9.78
N PHE A 67 -17.03 -1.17 -11.09
CA PHE A 67 -16.19 -2.25 -11.59
C PHE A 67 -14.70 -2.02 -11.30
N LEU A 68 -14.20 -0.80 -11.50
CA LEU A 68 -12.79 -0.50 -11.25
C LEU A 68 -12.42 -0.63 -9.76
N ASN A 69 -13.21 -0.02 -8.87
CA ASN A 69 -12.95 -0.10 -7.43
C ASN A 69 -13.14 -1.52 -6.88
N SER A 70 -14.15 -2.26 -7.36
CA SER A 70 -14.36 -3.65 -6.94
C SER A 70 -13.21 -4.56 -7.40
N SER A 71 -12.70 -4.36 -8.62
CA SER A 71 -11.54 -5.10 -9.14
C SER A 71 -10.28 -4.81 -8.32
N ALA A 72 -9.99 -3.53 -8.08
CA ALA A 72 -8.86 -3.10 -7.28
C ALA A 72 -8.93 -3.66 -5.84
N LEU A 73 -10.12 -3.66 -5.23
CA LEU A 73 -10.34 -4.22 -3.92
C LEU A 73 -10.07 -5.73 -3.87
N VAL A 74 -10.58 -6.48 -4.84
CA VAL A 74 -10.38 -7.94 -4.94
C VAL A 74 -8.89 -8.27 -5.10
N LEU A 75 -8.17 -7.50 -5.93
CA LEU A 75 -6.73 -7.67 -6.11
C LEU A 75 -5.93 -7.30 -4.84
N ALA A 76 -6.32 -6.23 -4.14
CA ALA A 76 -5.70 -5.86 -2.86
C ALA A 76 -5.89 -6.95 -1.79
N LEU A 77 -7.08 -7.56 -1.74
CA LEU A 77 -7.34 -8.71 -0.87
C LEU A 77 -6.48 -9.92 -1.25
N ALA A 78 -6.32 -10.18 -2.55
CA ALA A 78 -5.44 -11.24 -3.06
C ALA A 78 -3.97 -11.01 -2.65
N ALA A 79 -3.47 -9.79 -2.81
CA ALA A 79 -2.13 -9.39 -2.39
C ALA A 79 -1.93 -9.59 -0.88
N GLY A 80 -2.89 -9.13 -0.07
CA GLY A 80 -2.85 -9.29 1.38
C GLY A 80 -2.89 -10.75 1.84
N LEU A 81 -3.66 -11.59 1.13
CA LEU A 81 -3.72 -13.03 1.39
C LEU A 81 -2.39 -13.70 1.06
N LEU A 82 -1.85 -13.46 -0.15
CA LEU A 82 -0.57 -14.00 -0.59
C LEU A 82 0.55 -13.58 0.38
N ALA A 83 0.65 -12.29 0.70
CA ALA A 83 1.62 -11.76 1.64
C ALA A 83 1.53 -12.43 3.02
N SER A 84 0.31 -12.69 3.50
CA SER A 84 0.09 -13.34 4.79
C SER A 84 0.51 -14.80 4.81
N THR A 85 0.62 -15.47 3.66
CA THR A 85 1.13 -16.85 3.57
C THR A 85 2.64 -16.92 3.37
N LEU A 86 3.22 -15.92 2.70
CA LEU A 86 4.67 -15.82 2.46
C LEU A 86 5.44 -15.33 3.69
N ALA A 87 4.83 -14.49 4.51
CA ALA A 87 5.50 -13.89 5.65
C ALA A 87 5.43 -14.74 6.92
N THR A 88 6.54 -14.75 7.65
CA THR A 88 6.63 -15.31 9.02
C THR A 88 6.32 -14.25 10.08
N ASP A 89 6.71 -12.99 9.81
CA ASP A 89 6.61 -11.88 10.76
C ASP A 89 5.55 -10.87 10.34
N SER A 90 4.86 -10.23 11.29
CA SER A 90 3.77 -9.28 11.02
C SER A 90 4.24 -8.08 10.19
N ARG A 91 5.45 -7.57 10.49
CA ARG A 91 6.04 -6.45 9.75
C ARG A 91 6.38 -6.84 8.31
N ARG A 92 6.93 -8.03 8.10
CA ARG A 92 7.21 -8.57 6.75
C ARG A 92 5.93 -8.80 5.97
N ALA A 93 4.89 -9.32 6.62
CA ALA A 93 3.57 -9.53 6.02
C ALA A 93 2.98 -8.22 5.52
N LEU A 94 3.12 -7.16 6.30
CA LEU A 94 2.60 -5.84 5.94
C LEU A 94 3.38 -5.20 4.78
N VAL A 95 4.71 -5.24 4.82
CA VAL A 95 5.55 -4.72 3.72
C VAL A 95 5.30 -5.50 2.43
N LEU A 96 5.25 -6.83 2.50
CA LEU A 96 4.93 -7.67 1.35
C LEU A 96 3.52 -7.39 0.82
N ALA A 97 2.53 -7.21 1.70
CA ALA A 97 1.18 -6.86 1.28
C ALA A 97 1.15 -5.53 0.54
N LEU A 98 1.86 -4.52 1.03
CA LEU A 98 1.96 -3.21 0.37
C LEU A 98 2.61 -3.33 -1.01
N VAL A 99 3.78 -3.97 -1.09
CA VAL A 99 4.52 -4.14 -2.35
C VAL A 99 3.69 -4.92 -3.38
N LEU A 100 3.07 -6.03 -2.96
CA LEU A 100 2.21 -6.83 -3.84
C LEU A 100 0.95 -6.06 -4.27
N SER A 101 0.36 -5.26 -3.38
CA SER A 101 -0.81 -4.43 -3.71
C SER A 101 -0.45 -3.36 -4.73
N LEU A 102 0.70 -2.69 -4.57
CA LEU A 102 1.20 -1.72 -5.55
C LEU A 102 1.50 -2.39 -6.89
N GLY A 103 2.14 -3.56 -6.88
CA GLY A 103 2.41 -4.32 -8.11
C GLY A 103 1.15 -4.77 -8.84
N PHE A 104 0.15 -5.29 -8.11
CA PHE A 104 -1.14 -5.66 -8.70
C PHE A 104 -1.93 -4.45 -9.17
N ALA A 105 -1.89 -3.33 -8.45
CA ALA A 105 -2.52 -2.09 -8.89
C ALA A 105 -1.88 -1.57 -10.19
N TYR A 106 -0.55 -1.55 -10.26
CA TYR A 106 0.18 -1.16 -11.47
C TYR A 106 -0.18 -2.04 -12.67
N LEU A 107 -0.14 -3.37 -12.49
CA LEU A 107 -0.53 -4.32 -13.54
C LEU A 107 -1.99 -4.15 -13.97
N PHE A 108 -2.90 -3.95 -13.00
CA PHE A 108 -4.30 -3.69 -13.27
C PHE A 108 -4.50 -2.41 -14.08
N MET A 109 -3.85 -1.31 -13.69
CA MET A 109 -3.93 -0.03 -14.39
C MET A 109 -3.40 -0.14 -15.83
N LEU A 110 -2.31 -0.89 -16.04
CA LEU A 110 -1.76 -1.17 -17.38
C LEU A 110 -2.73 -1.95 -18.25
N VAL A 111 -3.29 -3.05 -17.72
CA VAL A 111 -4.28 -3.87 -18.44
C VAL A 111 -5.52 -3.05 -18.76
N HIS A 112 -5.99 -2.24 -17.80
CA HIS A 112 -7.14 -1.36 -17.99
C HIS A 112 -6.91 -0.34 -19.11
N LEU A 113 -5.74 0.33 -19.13
CA LEU A 113 -5.35 1.27 -20.18
C LEU A 113 -5.32 0.57 -21.55
N HIS A 114 -4.68 -0.60 -21.62
CA HIS A 114 -4.58 -1.38 -22.86
C HIS A 114 -5.96 -1.85 -23.37
N LEU A 115 -6.84 -2.31 -22.49
CA LEU A 115 -8.20 -2.72 -22.83
C LEU A 115 -9.03 -1.54 -23.36
N PHE A 116 -8.85 -0.34 -22.80
CA PHE A 116 -9.52 0.87 -23.28
C PHE A 116 -9.15 1.17 -24.72
N TYR A 117 -7.85 1.30 -25.01
CA TYR A 117 -7.37 1.65 -26.35
C TYR A 117 -7.61 0.55 -27.38
N SER A 118 -7.45 -0.73 -27.02
CA SER A 118 -7.76 -1.86 -27.91
C SER A 118 -9.25 -2.00 -28.21
N THR A 119 -10.12 -1.51 -27.32
CA THR A 119 -11.56 -1.43 -27.59
C THR A 119 -11.86 -0.23 -28.47
N LEU A 120 -11.25 0.92 -28.16
CA LEU A 120 -11.46 2.17 -28.88
C LEU A 120 -11.05 2.07 -30.36
N SER A 121 -9.92 1.41 -30.65
CA SER A 121 -9.43 1.23 -32.03
C SER A 121 -10.42 0.53 -32.95
N LYS A 122 -11.32 -0.31 -32.42
CA LYS A 122 -12.37 -1.00 -33.18
C LYS A 122 -13.49 -0.07 -33.65
N PHE A 123 -13.63 1.11 -33.05
CA PHE A 123 -14.69 2.07 -33.34
C PHE A 123 -14.20 3.33 -34.06
N LEU A 124 -12.88 3.52 -34.20
CA LEU A 124 -12.28 4.60 -34.97
C LEU A 124 -12.03 4.13 -36.42
N LYS A 125 -12.70 4.74 -37.41
CA LYS A 125 -12.42 4.50 -38.84
C LYS A 125 -11.20 5.32 -39.29
N LEU A 126 -10.28 4.70 -40.04
CA LEU A 126 -9.01 5.29 -40.54
C LEU A 126 -9.23 6.61 -41.32
N PRO A 127 -8.28 7.58 -41.26
CA PRO A 127 -6.82 7.39 -41.13
C PRO A 127 -6.23 7.56 -39.72
N PHE A 128 -7.04 7.62 -38.66
CA PHE A 128 -6.59 8.00 -37.31
C PHE A 128 -6.68 6.90 -36.25
N ALA A 129 -6.63 5.62 -36.61
CA ALA A 129 -6.57 4.55 -35.62
C ALA A 129 -5.16 4.57 -34.97
N PRO A 130 -5.03 4.82 -33.65
CA PRO A 130 -3.74 4.76 -32.99
C PRO A 130 -3.18 3.33 -33.09
N PRO A 131 -1.85 3.15 -33.14
CA PRO A 131 -1.23 1.83 -33.11
C PRO A 131 -1.79 1.03 -31.93
N THR A 132 -2.17 -0.22 -32.15
CA THR A 132 -2.65 -1.10 -31.06
C THR A 132 -1.51 -1.68 -30.23
N ASP A 133 -0.26 -1.40 -30.62
CA ASP A 133 0.93 -1.91 -29.96
C ASP A 133 1.08 -1.31 -28.57
N PHE A 134 1.23 -2.21 -27.59
CA PHE A 134 1.31 -1.88 -26.17
C PHE A 134 2.41 -0.86 -25.83
N ALA A 135 3.51 -0.87 -26.58
CA ALA A 135 4.64 0.03 -26.39
C ALA A 135 4.35 1.49 -26.79
N TRP A 136 3.36 1.74 -27.65
CA TRP A 136 3.06 3.10 -28.12
C TRP A 136 2.41 3.98 -27.04
N PHE A 137 1.67 3.37 -26.12
CA PHE A 137 0.93 4.10 -25.07
C PHE A 137 1.74 4.38 -23.81
N LEU A 138 2.96 3.83 -23.72
CA LEU A 138 3.78 3.89 -22.52
C LEU A 138 4.94 4.86 -22.74
N PRO A 139 5.03 5.94 -21.96
CA PRO A 139 6.23 6.77 -21.94
C PRO A 139 7.48 5.93 -21.63
N ASP A 140 8.62 6.27 -22.22
CA ASP A 140 9.89 5.57 -21.99
C ASP A 140 10.38 5.67 -20.53
N ASN A 141 9.87 6.64 -19.77
CA ASN A 141 10.20 6.85 -18.36
C ASN A 141 9.11 6.29 -17.44
N LEU A 142 9.52 5.45 -16.47
CA LEU A 142 8.67 4.85 -15.46
C LEU A 142 7.85 5.88 -14.65
N ILE A 143 8.40 7.05 -14.35
CA ILE A 143 7.69 8.09 -13.59
C ILE A 143 6.51 8.61 -14.39
N SER A 144 6.74 9.02 -15.63
CA SER A 144 5.71 9.51 -16.54
C SER A 144 4.67 8.43 -16.86
N GLN A 145 5.09 7.17 -16.94
CA GLN A 145 4.19 6.03 -17.07
C GLN A 145 3.27 5.88 -15.84
N ILE A 146 3.81 5.94 -14.63
CA ILE A 146 3.01 5.86 -13.40
C ILE A 146 2.03 7.03 -13.32
N GLU A 147 2.47 8.25 -13.65
CA GLU A 147 1.62 9.44 -13.67
C GLU A 147 0.45 9.27 -14.65
N LEU A 148 0.72 8.81 -15.89
CA LEU A 148 -0.32 8.50 -16.88
C LEU A 148 -1.32 7.47 -16.36
N LEU A 149 -0.83 6.39 -15.76
CA LEU A 149 -1.67 5.30 -15.27
C LEU A 149 -2.55 5.74 -14.10
N ILE A 150 -1.98 6.41 -13.11
CA ILE A 150 -2.71 6.94 -11.96
C ILE A 150 -3.79 7.88 -12.44
N SER A 151 -3.40 8.84 -13.28
CA SER A 151 -4.30 9.85 -13.73
C SER A 151 -5.44 9.24 -14.57
N PHE A 152 -5.20 8.18 -15.37
CA PHE A 152 -6.23 7.60 -16.26
C PHE A 152 -7.29 6.85 -15.45
N ASN A 153 -6.83 6.24 -14.35
CA ASN A 153 -7.68 5.43 -13.48
C ASN A 153 -8.39 6.26 -12.41
N THR A 154 -7.81 7.38 -11.98
CA THR A 154 -8.32 8.16 -10.84
C THR A 154 -8.80 9.57 -11.19
N GLY A 155 -8.38 10.11 -12.34
CA GLY A 155 -8.60 11.50 -12.70
C GLY A 155 -7.73 12.51 -11.93
N LEU A 156 -6.76 12.06 -11.13
CA LEU A 156 -5.96 12.91 -10.21
C LEU A 156 -4.62 13.42 -10.78
N GLY A 157 -4.37 13.35 -12.10
CA GLY A 157 -3.10 13.83 -12.66
C GLY A 157 -3.06 15.31 -12.99
N ARG A 158 -1.83 15.83 -13.08
CA ARG A 158 -1.55 17.23 -13.40
C ARG A 158 -1.82 17.60 -14.85
N ASP A 159 -1.66 16.67 -15.79
CA ASP A 159 -1.82 16.94 -17.22
C ASP A 159 -3.19 16.47 -17.74
N LEU A 160 -3.86 17.31 -18.55
CA LEU A 160 -5.10 16.93 -19.22
C LEU A 160 -4.86 15.77 -20.19
N TYR A 161 -5.74 14.77 -20.14
CA TYR A 161 -5.71 13.62 -21.04
C TYR A 161 -5.84 14.05 -22.48
N SER A 162 -4.90 13.64 -23.33
CA SER A 162 -5.11 13.64 -24.77
C SER A 162 -6.00 12.47 -25.15
N TYR A 163 -7.32 12.69 -25.14
CA TYR A 163 -8.26 11.74 -25.72
C TYR A 163 -8.32 11.95 -27.24
N TYR A 164 -8.45 10.85 -28.01
CA TYR A 164 -8.67 10.93 -29.45
C TYR A 164 -10.13 11.32 -29.74
N GLY A 165 -10.40 12.61 -29.97
CA GLY A 165 -11.72 13.10 -30.37
C GLY A 165 -11.69 13.69 -31.79
N LEU A 166 -12.56 13.23 -32.69
CA LEU A 166 -12.78 13.82 -34.03
C LEU A 166 -11.47 14.11 -34.82
N GLY A 167 -10.50 13.19 -34.78
CA GLY A 167 -9.25 13.32 -35.54
C GLY A 167 -8.19 14.24 -34.94
N ARG A 168 -8.33 14.68 -33.67
CA ARG A 168 -7.29 15.41 -32.91
C ARG A 168 -7.17 14.86 -31.49
N MET A 169 -5.97 14.97 -30.90
CA MET A 169 -5.78 14.80 -29.45
C MET A 169 -6.35 16.04 -28.76
N THR A 170 -7.42 15.87 -28.00
CA THR A 170 -8.06 16.97 -27.26
C THR A 170 -7.90 16.75 -25.76
N PRO A 171 -7.39 17.76 -25.02
CA PRO A 171 -7.30 17.69 -23.57
C PRO A 171 -8.70 17.62 -22.96
N GLY A 172 -8.97 16.58 -22.17
CA GLY A 172 -10.27 16.36 -21.52
C GLY A 172 -10.13 15.79 -20.11
N GLU A 173 -11.11 16.04 -19.25
CA GLU A 173 -11.12 15.54 -17.87
C GLU A 173 -12.13 14.40 -17.69
N GLY A 174 -11.62 13.26 -17.24
CA GLY A 174 -12.40 12.13 -16.75
C GLY A 174 -13.31 11.43 -17.77
N TRP A 175 -14.14 10.52 -17.25
CA TRP A 175 -15.03 9.68 -18.07
C TRP A 175 -16.10 10.48 -18.82
N ARG A 176 -16.47 11.67 -18.33
CA ARG A 176 -17.41 12.57 -19.01
C ARG A 176 -16.95 12.93 -20.42
N PHE A 177 -15.66 13.19 -20.62
CA PHE A 177 -15.12 13.44 -21.95
C PHE A 177 -15.38 12.25 -22.89
N VAL A 178 -15.13 11.04 -22.40
CA VAL A 178 -15.34 9.80 -23.14
C VAL A 178 -16.81 9.67 -23.56
N TRP A 179 -17.75 9.93 -22.65
CA TRP A 179 -19.18 9.79 -22.93
C TRP A 179 -19.73 10.79 -23.96
N LEU A 180 -19.11 11.96 -24.09
CA LEU A 180 -19.55 13.03 -24.99
C LEU A 180 -18.95 12.89 -26.40
N ASN A 181 -17.74 12.32 -26.51
CA ASN A 181 -16.96 12.34 -27.75
C ASN A 181 -16.93 11.00 -28.51
N TYR A 182 -17.34 9.90 -27.86
CA TYR A 182 -17.33 8.58 -28.49
C TYR A 182 -18.74 8.05 -28.80
N PRO A 183 -18.88 7.17 -29.81
CA PRO A 183 -20.18 6.67 -30.23
C PRO A 183 -20.78 5.73 -29.17
N VAL A 184 -22.11 5.74 -29.04
CA VAL A 184 -22.83 4.92 -28.04
C VAL A 184 -22.47 3.42 -28.07
N PRO A 185 -22.27 2.77 -29.24
CA PRO A 185 -21.78 1.38 -29.29
C PRO A 185 -20.44 1.15 -28.57
N PHE A 186 -19.52 2.12 -28.60
CA PHE A 186 -18.25 2.04 -27.87
C PHE A 186 -18.49 2.04 -26.35
N HIS A 187 -19.43 2.84 -25.85
CA HIS A 187 -19.75 2.88 -24.41
C HIS A 187 -20.16 1.51 -23.88
N PHE A 188 -21.06 0.81 -24.59
CA PHE A 188 -21.50 -0.52 -24.18
C PHE A 188 -20.39 -1.56 -24.32
N ALA A 189 -19.61 -1.51 -25.40
CA ALA A 189 -18.45 -2.40 -25.56
C ALA A 189 -17.44 -2.21 -24.44
N TRP A 190 -17.19 -0.96 -24.03
CA TRP A 190 -16.29 -0.60 -22.95
C TRP A 190 -16.78 -1.08 -21.58
N LEU A 191 -18.04 -0.81 -21.24
CA LEU A 191 -18.64 -1.30 -19.99
C LEU A 191 -18.60 -2.83 -19.89
N ARG A 192 -18.78 -3.54 -21.02
CA ARG A 192 -18.63 -5.00 -21.08
C ARG A 192 -17.20 -5.45 -20.79
N GLN A 193 -16.19 -4.74 -21.29
CA GLN A 193 -14.78 -5.05 -21.01
C GLN A 193 -14.44 -4.85 -19.53
N LEU A 194 -14.98 -3.80 -18.91
CA LEU A 194 -14.82 -3.59 -17.47
C LEU A 194 -15.46 -4.72 -16.64
N GLY A 195 -16.63 -5.20 -17.06
CA GLY A 195 -17.25 -6.38 -16.47
C GLY A 195 -16.35 -7.62 -16.58
N TRP A 196 -15.73 -7.86 -17.74
CA TRP A 196 -14.78 -8.95 -17.91
C TRP A 196 -13.53 -8.79 -17.04
N LEU A 197 -12.98 -7.58 -16.95
CA LEU A 197 -11.82 -7.29 -16.11
C LEU A 197 -12.10 -7.58 -14.62
N PHE A 198 -13.31 -7.28 -14.16
CA PHE A 198 -13.75 -7.62 -12.81
C PHE A 198 -13.87 -9.14 -12.61
N VAL A 199 -14.46 -9.86 -13.56
CA VAL A 199 -14.54 -11.33 -13.53
C VAL A 199 -13.15 -11.96 -13.49
N VAL A 200 -12.21 -11.49 -14.34
CA VAL A 200 -10.81 -11.93 -14.32
C VAL A 200 -10.15 -11.66 -12.97
N SER A 201 -10.44 -10.52 -12.33
CA SER A 201 -9.94 -10.19 -11.00
C SER A 201 -10.47 -11.17 -9.93
N ILE A 202 -11.74 -11.57 -10.00
CA ILE A 202 -12.32 -12.60 -9.12
C ILE A 202 -11.62 -13.95 -9.32
N PHE A 203 -11.42 -14.39 -10.56
CA PHE A 203 -10.70 -15.63 -10.85
C PHE A 203 -9.23 -15.57 -10.39
N GLY A 204 -8.57 -14.43 -10.56
CA GLY A 204 -7.22 -14.20 -10.05
C GLY A 204 -7.15 -14.31 -8.53
N PHE A 205 -8.10 -13.71 -7.82
CA PHE A 205 -8.23 -13.87 -6.37
C PHE A 205 -8.47 -15.34 -5.98
N ALA A 206 -9.37 -16.05 -6.66
CA ALA A 206 -9.63 -17.46 -6.39
C ALA A 206 -8.38 -18.33 -6.62
N ALA A 207 -7.63 -18.10 -7.69
CA ALA A 207 -6.37 -18.79 -7.97
C ALA A 207 -5.32 -18.52 -6.88
N ILE A 208 -5.20 -17.26 -6.44
CA ILE A 208 -4.31 -16.88 -5.32
C ILE A 208 -4.78 -17.53 -4.01
N ALA A 209 -6.09 -17.63 -3.76
CA ALA A 209 -6.62 -18.30 -2.58
C ALA A 209 -6.33 -19.80 -2.58
N VAL A 210 -6.43 -20.47 -3.73
CA VAL A 210 -6.02 -21.88 -3.89
C VAL A 210 -4.52 -22.04 -3.67
N LEU A 211 -3.70 -21.18 -4.28
CA LEU A 211 -2.24 -21.18 -4.11
C LEU A 211 -1.85 -20.95 -2.65
N ALA A 212 -2.49 -19.99 -1.99
CA ALA A 212 -2.32 -19.67 -0.57
C ALA A 212 -2.67 -20.89 0.30
N SER A 213 -3.80 -21.55 0.00
CA SER A 213 -4.23 -22.77 0.72
C SER A 213 -3.23 -23.92 0.56
N TRP A 214 -2.76 -24.14 -0.66
CA TRP A 214 -1.72 -25.13 -0.96
C TRP A 214 -0.42 -24.82 -0.19
N ARG A 215 0.04 -23.57 -0.23
CA ARG A 215 1.23 -23.12 0.50
C ARG A 215 1.08 -23.31 2.00
N VAL A 216 -0.05 -22.93 2.58
CA VAL A 216 -0.29 -23.07 4.03
C VAL A 216 -0.23 -24.54 4.44
N ARG A 217 -0.78 -25.46 3.62
CA ARG A 217 -0.69 -26.91 3.87
C ARG A 217 0.76 -27.42 3.85
N HIS A 218 1.59 -26.94 2.93
CA HIS A 218 2.98 -27.41 2.81
C HIS A 218 3.97 -26.71 3.76
N THR A 219 3.64 -25.52 4.26
CA THR A 219 4.55 -24.69 5.06
C THR A 219 4.00 -24.38 6.46
N TRP A 220 3.18 -25.26 7.03
CA TRP A 220 2.48 -25.00 8.28
C TRP A 220 3.40 -24.89 9.51
N ARG A 221 4.56 -25.58 9.51
CA ARG A 221 5.58 -25.46 10.56
C ARG A 221 6.46 -24.23 10.30
N LEU A 222 6.69 -23.44 11.35
CA LEU A 222 7.80 -22.48 11.35
C LEU A 222 9.09 -23.27 11.57
N GLU A 223 9.84 -23.51 10.51
CA GLU A 223 11.22 -23.97 10.66
C GLU A 223 12.05 -22.85 11.32
N PRO A 224 12.96 -23.19 12.25
CA PRO A 224 13.87 -22.22 12.80
C PRO A 224 14.67 -21.55 11.66
N PRO A 225 14.99 -20.24 11.78
CA PRO A 225 15.71 -19.53 10.72
C PRO A 225 17.00 -20.28 10.38
N SER A 226 17.17 -20.61 9.09
CA SER A 226 18.37 -21.32 8.62
C SER A 226 19.65 -20.65 9.12
N LEU A 227 20.69 -21.45 9.42
CA LEU A 227 21.94 -20.96 10.01
C LEU A 227 22.55 -19.77 9.23
N ARG A 228 22.46 -19.79 7.90
CA ARG A 228 22.90 -18.69 7.03
C ARG A 228 22.11 -17.40 7.26
N HIS A 229 20.79 -17.48 7.42
CA HIS A 229 19.95 -16.33 7.72
C HIS A 229 20.23 -15.78 9.13
N ALA A 230 20.43 -16.65 10.12
CA ALA A 230 20.81 -16.24 11.46
C ALA A 230 22.20 -15.57 11.48
N GLN A 231 23.15 -16.06 10.69
CA GLN A 231 24.48 -15.48 10.53
C GLN A 231 24.44 -14.14 9.79
N LEU A 232 23.68 -14.03 8.68
CA LEU A 232 23.45 -12.77 7.97
C LEU A 232 22.78 -11.74 8.88
N GLN A 233 21.75 -12.15 9.62
CA GLN A 233 21.10 -11.29 10.59
C GLN A 233 22.10 -10.82 11.66
N LYS A 234 22.92 -11.70 12.23
CA LYS A 234 23.98 -11.28 13.17
C LYS A 234 25.00 -10.35 12.51
N PHE A 235 25.39 -10.59 11.26
CA PHE A 235 26.34 -9.77 10.51
C PHE A 235 25.82 -8.34 10.28
N PHE A 236 24.57 -8.20 9.84
CA PHE A 236 23.94 -6.90 9.56
C PHE A 236 23.39 -6.20 10.80
N CYS A 237 22.95 -6.93 11.83
CA CYS A 237 22.28 -6.36 13.01
C CYS A 237 23.22 -6.10 14.18
N ALA A 238 24.41 -6.72 14.22
CA ALA A 238 25.38 -6.47 15.27
C ALA A 238 26.11 -5.14 15.01
N PRO A 239 26.17 -4.22 16.01
CA PRO A 239 26.95 -3.00 15.87
C PRO A 239 28.44 -3.36 15.77
N ARG A 240 28.98 -3.25 14.56
CA ARG A 240 30.42 -3.49 14.30
C ARG A 240 31.27 -2.29 14.66
N PHE A 241 30.75 -1.10 14.39
CA PHE A 241 31.41 0.17 14.61
C PHE A 241 30.86 0.87 15.86
N TRP A 242 31.71 1.66 16.52
CA TRP A 242 31.33 2.61 17.59
C TRP A 242 30.64 1.94 18.80
N LYS A 243 31.08 0.70 19.12
CA LYS A 243 30.50 -0.12 20.21
C LYS A 243 30.52 0.57 21.57
N SER A 244 31.56 1.35 21.87
CA SER A 244 31.69 2.07 23.16
C SER A 244 30.63 3.18 23.30
N ILE A 245 30.51 4.03 22.26
CA ILE A 245 29.49 5.09 22.19
C ILE A 245 28.08 4.48 22.23
N PHE A 246 27.87 3.39 21.49
CA PHE A 246 26.60 2.66 21.50
C PHE A 246 26.25 2.15 22.90
N ARG A 247 27.18 1.49 23.60
CA ARG A 247 26.94 0.97 24.96
C ARG A 247 26.63 2.09 25.95
N SER A 248 27.42 3.17 25.93
CA SER A 248 27.22 4.33 26.81
C SER A 248 25.85 4.99 26.57
N LYS A 249 25.51 5.27 25.31
CA LYS A 249 24.21 5.86 24.94
C LYS A 249 23.03 4.96 25.31
N MET A 250 23.17 3.66 25.10
CA MET A 250 22.12 2.68 25.38
C MET A 250 21.93 2.48 26.90
N SER A 251 23.01 2.50 27.68
CA SER A 251 22.95 2.51 29.16
C SER A 251 22.30 3.79 29.71
N GLY A 252 22.67 4.96 29.17
CA GLY A 252 22.04 6.23 29.54
C GLY A 252 20.56 6.32 29.19
N LEU A 253 20.14 5.69 28.08
CA LEU A 253 18.72 5.59 27.70
C LEU A 253 17.95 4.65 28.63
N LEU A 254 18.53 3.50 29.01
CA LEU A 254 17.89 2.55 29.92
C LEU A 254 17.59 3.18 31.29
N THR A 255 18.54 3.96 31.82
CA THR A 255 18.42 4.63 33.12
C THR A 255 17.45 5.81 33.10
N ARG A 256 17.46 6.63 32.04
CA ARG A 256 16.62 7.85 31.94
C ARG A 256 15.22 7.60 31.37
N ASN A 257 15.09 6.62 30.47
CA ASN A 257 13.84 6.30 29.78
C ASN A 257 13.82 4.81 29.34
N PRO A 258 13.55 3.88 30.28
CA PRO A 258 13.58 2.43 29.99
C PRO A 258 12.59 2.02 28.89
N ILE A 259 11.49 2.75 28.75
CA ILE A 259 10.48 2.49 27.71
C ILE A 259 10.95 2.97 26.34
N GLY A 260 11.55 4.16 26.27
CA GLY A 260 12.19 4.65 25.04
C GLY A 260 13.39 3.80 24.63
N TRP A 261 14.12 3.23 25.60
CA TRP A 261 15.15 2.23 25.35
C TRP A 261 14.57 0.98 24.70
N LEU A 262 13.49 0.43 25.26
CA LEU A 262 12.83 -0.78 24.73
C LEU A 262 12.37 -0.57 23.28
N GLN A 263 11.88 0.63 22.95
CA GLN A 263 11.51 1.00 21.57
C GLN A 263 12.71 1.09 20.61
N GLN A 264 13.91 1.45 21.07
CA GLN A 264 15.10 1.64 20.23
C GLN A 264 16.11 0.48 20.32
N TYR A 265 15.83 -0.51 21.17
CA TYR A 265 16.74 -1.63 21.43
C TYR A 265 16.97 -2.48 20.17
N THR A 266 15.90 -2.74 19.43
CA THR A 266 15.97 -3.53 18.19
C THR A 266 16.70 -2.77 17.09
N TRP A 267 17.45 -3.50 16.27
CA TRP A 267 18.14 -2.91 15.10
C TRP A 267 17.13 -2.34 14.08
N SER A 268 15.95 -2.96 13.96
CA SER A 268 14.90 -2.54 13.02
C SER A 268 14.29 -1.18 13.40
N ALA A 269 14.10 -0.93 14.70
CA ALA A 269 13.66 0.39 15.16
C ALA A 269 14.71 1.49 14.94
N ARG A 270 16.00 1.14 14.99
CA ARG A 270 17.11 2.05 14.67
C ARG A 270 17.24 2.30 13.16
N LEU A 271 17.01 1.27 12.35
CA LEU A 271 16.96 1.39 10.90
C LEU A 271 15.81 2.32 10.49
N LEU A 272 14.66 2.24 11.15
CA LEU A 272 13.50 3.08 10.86
C LEU A 272 13.83 4.58 11.02
N LYS A 273 14.56 4.95 12.08
CA LYS A 273 15.02 6.33 12.33
C LYS A 273 15.82 6.90 11.16
N TRP A 274 16.86 6.19 10.72
CA TRP A 274 17.74 6.65 9.65
C TRP A 274 17.12 6.44 8.27
N GLY A 275 16.25 5.44 8.12
CA GLY A 275 15.50 5.16 6.90
C GLY A 275 14.52 6.27 6.56
N TRP A 276 13.78 6.79 7.55
CA TRP A 276 12.93 7.97 7.33
C TRP A 276 13.75 9.21 6.98
N CYS A 277 14.86 9.45 7.69
CA CYS A 277 15.73 10.58 7.41
C CYS A 277 16.29 10.51 5.99
N LEU A 278 16.84 9.35 5.60
CA LEU A 278 17.37 9.12 4.26
C LEU A 278 16.27 9.21 3.19
N GLY A 279 15.10 8.62 3.45
CA GLY A 279 13.97 8.65 2.53
C GLY A 279 13.48 10.07 2.25
N ILE A 280 13.35 10.90 3.29
CA ILE A 280 13.02 12.32 3.11
C ILE A 280 14.13 13.03 2.32
N VAL A 281 15.40 12.89 2.69
CA VAL A 281 16.51 13.53 1.96
C VAL A 281 16.50 13.14 0.48
N LEU A 282 16.32 11.85 0.16
CA LEU A 282 16.27 11.38 -1.22
C LEU A 282 15.08 11.96 -1.96
N LEU A 283 13.90 11.99 -1.34
CA LEU A 283 12.71 12.56 -1.96
C LEU A 283 12.85 14.08 -2.15
N GLU A 284 13.41 14.80 -1.18
CA GLU A 284 13.75 16.23 -1.31
C GLU A 284 14.71 16.48 -2.47
N CYS A 285 15.77 15.67 -2.61
CA CYS A 285 16.68 15.75 -3.75
C CYS A 285 15.95 15.48 -5.08
N MET A 286 15.01 14.52 -5.11
CA MET A 286 14.18 14.25 -6.29
C MET A 286 13.24 15.43 -6.59
N LEU A 287 12.61 16.04 -5.59
CA LEU A 287 11.75 17.22 -5.75
C LEU A 287 12.51 18.39 -6.38
N VAL A 288 13.76 18.61 -5.96
CA VAL A 288 14.61 19.71 -6.47
C VAL A 288 15.14 19.42 -7.89
N THR A 289 15.36 18.15 -8.23
CA THR A 289 15.98 17.76 -9.51
C THR A 289 14.97 17.41 -10.61
N ALA A 290 13.71 17.15 -10.28
CA ALA A 290 12.67 16.76 -11.23
C ALA A 290 11.98 17.99 -11.85
N PRO A 291 12.15 18.27 -13.16
CA PRO A 291 11.53 19.41 -13.83
C PRO A 291 10.00 19.29 -13.98
N SER A 292 9.45 18.08 -13.80
CA SER A 292 8.01 17.80 -13.96
C SER A 292 7.17 18.18 -12.75
N LEU A 293 7.79 18.41 -11.59
CA LEU A 293 7.07 18.80 -10.39
C LEU A 293 6.91 20.33 -10.34
N SER A 294 5.93 20.83 -11.09
CA SER A 294 5.65 22.28 -11.25
C SER A 294 5.39 23.06 -9.95
N ASN A 295 5.15 22.38 -8.83
CA ASN A 295 4.98 23.01 -7.52
C ASN A 295 5.69 22.23 -6.42
N VAL A 296 6.81 22.79 -5.92
CA VAL A 296 7.60 22.22 -4.82
C VAL A 296 6.78 22.15 -3.53
N TRP A 297 5.85 23.09 -3.32
CA TRP A 297 4.99 23.11 -2.13
C TRP A 297 4.07 21.89 -2.03
N ASP A 298 3.53 21.39 -3.15
CA ASP A 298 2.72 20.17 -3.14
C ASP A 298 3.55 18.95 -2.71
N GLY A 299 4.80 18.88 -3.19
CA GLY A 299 5.75 17.84 -2.78
C GLY A 299 6.05 17.90 -1.28
N GLN A 300 6.20 19.13 -0.75
CA GLN A 300 6.40 19.36 0.67
C GLN A 300 5.21 18.92 1.54
N TYR A 301 3.98 19.22 1.13
CA TYR A 301 2.78 18.74 1.83
C TYR A 301 2.67 17.21 1.78
N LEU A 302 3.01 16.59 0.63
CA LEU A 302 3.04 15.14 0.50
C LEU A 302 4.06 14.52 1.46
N LEU A 303 5.29 15.05 1.52
CA LEU A 303 6.32 14.56 2.44
C LEU A 303 5.91 14.70 3.91
N ALA A 304 5.31 15.83 4.27
CA ALA A 304 4.79 16.05 5.63
C ALA A 304 3.68 15.02 5.97
N SER A 305 2.76 14.76 5.03
CA SER A 305 1.69 13.78 5.21
C SER A 305 2.23 12.36 5.41
N LEU A 306 3.24 11.96 4.62
CA LEU A 306 3.91 10.66 4.74
C LEU A 306 4.61 10.51 6.09
N LEU A 307 5.28 11.58 6.56
CA LEU A 307 5.96 11.58 7.86
C LEU A 307 4.95 11.44 9.01
N ILE A 308 3.83 12.18 8.98
CA ILE A 308 2.75 12.08 9.97
C ILE A 308 2.16 10.67 9.97
N LEU A 309 1.88 10.12 8.79
CA LEU A 309 1.38 8.75 8.65
C LEU A 309 2.38 7.73 9.20
N GLY A 310 3.68 7.93 8.97
CA GLY A 310 4.77 7.13 9.53
C GLY A 310 4.82 7.16 11.05
N ILE A 311 4.65 8.34 11.66
CA ILE A 311 4.57 8.52 13.11
C ILE A 311 3.36 7.77 13.67
N ALA A 312 2.17 7.97 13.07
CA ALA A 312 0.93 7.31 13.49
C ALA A 312 1.03 5.78 13.39
N PHE A 313 1.62 5.28 12.30
CA PHE A 313 1.85 3.85 12.09
C PHE A 313 2.83 3.26 13.11
N THR A 314 3.91 3.97 13.42
CA THR A 314 4.90 3.50 14.40
C THR A 314 4.35 3.50 15.82
N ALA A 315 3.59 4.54 16.18
CA ALA A 315 2.94 4.64 17.48
C ALA A 315 1.91 3.51 17.70
N SER A 316 1.05 3.26 16.70
CA SER A 316 0.04 2.19 16.77
C SER A 316 0.65 0.78 16.70
N GLY A 317 1.66 0.58 15.84
CA GLY A 317 2.37 -0.69 15.69
C GLY A 317 3.08 -1.15 16.97
N SER A 318 3.75 -0.22 17.67
CA SER A 318 4.45 -0.52 18.93
C SER A 318 3.50 -1.04 20.01
N PHE A 319 2.30 -0.45 20.14
CA PHE A 319 1.31 -0.89 21.12
C PHE A 319 0.74 -2.27 20.79
N ARG A 320 0.48 -2.51 19.50
CA ARG A 320 0.01 -3.81 19.01
C ARG A 320 1.04 -4.92 19.31
N GLU A 321 2.31 -4.64 19.08
CA GLU A 321 3.41 -5.60 19.30
C GLU A 321 3.62 -5.91 20.79
N GLU A 322 3.51 -4.91 21.66
CA GLU A 322 3.59 -5.11 23.11
C GLU A 322 2.42 -5.93 23.67
N ARG A 323 1.21 -5.73 23.12
CA ARG A 323 0.05 -6.56 23.48
C ARG A 323 0.19 -7.99 22.97
N GLN A 324 0.76 -8.19 21.78
CA GLN A 324 0.97 -9.52 21.19
C GLN A 324 2.07 -10.33 21.89
N THR A 325 3.10 -9.66 22.40
CA THR A 325 4.25 -10.31 23.05
C THR A 325 4.03 -10.55 24.55
N GLY A 326 2.90 -10.11 25.12
CA GLY A 326 2.68 -10.09 26.57
C GLY A 326 3.54 -9.05 27.31
N ALA A 327 4.37 -8.28 26.60
CA ALA A 327 5.20 -7.23 27.19
C ALA A 327 4.34 -6.15 27.88
N MET A 328 3.12 -5.93 27.40
CA MET A 328 2.18 -5.01 28.03
C MET A 328 1.78 -5.47 29.45
N GLU A 329 1.56 -6.78 29.63
CA GLU A 329 1.19 -7.35 30.94
C GLU A 329 2.37 -7.24 31.91
N LEU A 330 3.59 -7.49 31.42
CA LEU A 330 4.83 -7.27 32.16
C LEU A 330 5.03 -5.79 32.53
N LEU A 331 4.71 -4.85 31.63
CA LEU A 331 4.79 -3.41 31.91
C LEU A 331 3.78 -2.99 32.98
N LEU A 332 2.59 -3.58 33.00
CA LEU A 332 1.55 -3.26 33.98
C LEU A 332 1.87 -3.74 35.39
N ILE A 333 2.69 -4.80 35.54
CA ILE A 333 3.17 -5.26 36.85
C ILE A 333 4.45 -4.53 37.31
N THR A 334 5.09 -3.73 36.44
CA THR A 334 6.23 -2.92 36.87
C THR A 334 5.79 -1.72 37.73
N PRO A 335 6.66 -1.20 38.62
CA PRO A 335 6.35 -0.03 39.45
C PRO A 335 6.23 1.30 38.66
N LEU A 336 6.04 1.25 37.34
CA LEU A 336 5.96 2.43 36.47
C LEU A 336 4.53 2.97 36.42
N LYS A 337 4.39 4.27 36.71
CA LYS A 337 3.09 4.96 36.59
C LYS A 337 2.71 5.12 35.12
N ALA A 338 1.41 5.07 34.79
CA ALA A 338 0.91 5.26 33.43
C ALA A 338 1.43 6.54 32.75
N ARG A 339 1.59 7.64 33.50
CA ARG A 339 2.17 8.90 32.98
C ARG A 339 3.65 8.76 32.61
N GLN A 340 4.43 7.97 33.35
CA GLN A 340 5.82 7.68 33.02
C GLN A 340 5.90 6.84 31.76
N ILE A 341 4.96 5.91 31.57
CA ILE A 341 4.83 5.10 30.36
C ILE A 341 4.55 5.98 29.14
N LEU A 342 3.53 6.83 29.24
CA LEU A 342 3.14 7.73 28.15
C LEU A 342 4.26 8.71 27.79
N ARG A 343 4.89 9.36 28.79
CA ARG A 343 5.98 10.33 28.56
C ARG A 343 7.22 9.66 27.97
N GLY A 344 7.57 8.46 28.45
CA GLY A 344 8.69 7.67 27.92
C GLY A 344 8.49 7.30 26.46
N ARG A 345 7.27 6.91 26.09
CA ARG A 345 6.86 6.57 24.72
C ARG A 345 6.89 7.77 23.79
N ILE A 346 6.28 8.89 24.19
CA ILE A 346 6.29 10.14 23.41
C ILE A 346 7.74 10.54 23.11
N ARG A 347 8.61 10.57 24.13
CA ARG A 347 10.04 10.86 23.93
C ARG A 347 10.75 9.87 23.01
N GLY A 348 10.40 8.58 23.09
CA GLY A 348 10.94 7.53 22.23
C GLY A 348 10.62 7.76 20.75
N VAL A 349 9.34 8.03 20.45
CA VAL A 349 8.85 8.34 19.10
C VAL A 349 9.46 9.64 18.57
N TRP A 350 9.44 10.72 19.36
CA TRP A 350 10.09 11.97 18.99
C TRP A 350 11.57 11.75 18.68
N GLY A 351 12.30 11.00 19.50
CA GLY A 351 13.72 10.69 19.24
C GLY A 351 13.99 9.86 17.97
N GLN A 352 13.00 9.14 17.45
CA GLN A 352 13.08 8.39 16.19
C GLN A 352 12.84 9.30 14.97
N PHE A 353 11.82 10.16 15.02
CA PHE A 353 11.42 10.99 13.88
C PHE A 353 12.06 12.39 13.84
N LEU A 354 12.65 12.85 14.95
CA LEU A 354 13.28 14.17 15.04
C LEU A 354 14.20 14.51 13.85
N PRO A 355 15.13 13.64 13.40
CA PRO A 355 16.02 14.00 12.30
C PRO A 355 15.27 14.25 10.99
N ALA A 356 14.29 13.38 10.69
CA ALA A 356 13.44 13.49 9.51
C ALA A 356 12.60 14.79 9.54
N THR A 357 12.00 15.12 10.69
CA THR A 357 11.27 16.37 10.88
C THR A 357 12.17 17.60 10.74
N VAL A 358 13.39 17.57 11.28
CA VAL A 358 14.35 18.68 11.17
C VAL A 358 14.75 18.91 9.72
N VAL A 359 15.03 17.85 8.95
CA VAL A 359 15.33 17.97 7.51
C VAL A 359 14.17 18.62 6.76
N LEU A 360 12.95 18.12 6.97
CA LEU A 360 11.76 18.63 6.27
C LEU A 360 11.46 20.09 6.63
N VAL A 361 11.52 20.46 7.92
CA VAL A 361 11.32 21.86 8.34
C VAL A 361 12.43 22.76 7.79
N SER A 362 13.68 22.28 7.73
CA SER A 362 14.78 23.05 7.14
C SER A 362 14.56 23.29 5.65
N ALA A 363 14.02 22.29 4.93
CA ALA A 363 13.65 22.45 3.52
C ALA A 363 12.52 23.48 3.34
N TRP A 364 11.49 23.46 4.20
CA TRP A 364 10.42 24.47 4.18
C TRP A 364 10.95 25.88 4.44
N LEU A 365 11.82 26.04 5.44
CA LEU A 365 12.44 27.33 5.76
C LEU A 365 13.34 27.85 4.64
N TRP A 366 13.92 26.96 3.83
CA TRP A 366 14.70 27.34 2.66
C TRP A 366 13.83 27.78 1.47
N LEU A 367 12.58 27.31 1.41
CA LEU A 367 11.61 27.64 0.35
C LEU A 367 10.81 28.92 0.64
N LEU A 368 10.73 29.35 1.91
CA LEU A 368 10.17 30.64 2.36
C LEU A 368 11.16 31.77 2.06
#